data_AF-A0A6J2Y8Z3-F1
#
_entry.id   AF-A0A6J2Y8Z3-F1
#
_cell.length_a   1.000
_cell.length_b   1.000
_cell.length_c   1.000
_cell.angle_alpha   90.00
_cell.angle_beta   90.00
_cell.angle_gamma   90.00
#
_symmetry.space_group_name_H-M   'P 1'
#
loop_
_entity.id
_entity.type
_entity.pdbx_description
1 polymer ?
#
loop_
_entity_poly.entity_id
_entity_poly.type
_entity_poly.pdbx_seq_one_letter_code
_entity_poly.pdbx_strand_id
1 'polypeptide(L)'
;MELFGYYYNPSTDNHDVKSFNTPFKVICNSAETKDLIEEFVTVIDNKADEFAEKDSGWILLNFVHLEININKFNPLRASSFIELPPEIVRRQAVVNIRNNDDYCFAWCIMAALHTPTGIDFVTSSYPHYSTVLNTAGIDFPITLKDIKKFENQNNISINVYGLEKYYNKISNNEEYEIIGPLHFTNAKKNIHVNLLLINDDDGNLHYCYISDLSKLISKQLSKHNGRKYLCEGCLQYFDTEQKLQYHNSYDCDHVKINLPSKELVKDKYGNVAYENILKFINYQKQMEVPFVIYADFECILKPLNNNEKVEDPNSSYTVKKFEHIPYSFAYYVKCSFDDAYSKFEKYRGLDSEKVFINSLEQDALNLYQTFLKTPKKMNTLTELEQTTHNNAKNCHICDKPLLGDKVADHCHITGNYRGPAHSLCNINYKIPNFIPVIMHNLRNYDSHLFLKNLCLNKEQISVIPQNKEKYISFEKNFHVDNYFDRHTRN
;
A
#
# COMPACT_ATOMS: atom_id res chain seq x y z
N MET A 1 -1.85 -20.16 -25.16
CA MET A 1 -1.41 -20.21 -26.56
C MET A 1 -0.25 -19.25 -26.70
N GLU A 2 0.80 -19.60 -27.44
CA GLU A 2 1.97 -18.73 -27.62
C GLU A 2 2.42 -18.73 -29.08
N LEU A 3 2.49 -17.54 -29.69
CA LEU A 3 2.88 -17.37 -31.09
C LEU A 3 4.31 -16.86 -31.17
N PHE A 4 5.15 -17.55 -31.94
CA PHE A 4 6.55 -17.19 -32.17
C PHE A 4 6.73 -16.60 -33.58
N GLY A 5 7.30 -15.41 -33.66
CA GLY A 5 7.63 -14.72 -34.91
C GLY A 5 9.12 -14.40 -35.00
N TYR A 6 9.66 -14.41 -36.21
CA TYR A 6 11.03 -13.98 -36.49
C TYR A 6 11.01 -12.52 -36.94
N TYR A 7 11.76 -11.69 -36.22
CA TYR A 7 11.77 -10.24 -36.39
C TYR A 7 13.15 -9.74 -36.79
N TYR A 8 13.18 -8.71 -37.63
CA TYR A 8 14.39 -7.98 -38.04
C TYR A 8 14.32 -6.53 -37.58
N ASN A 9 15.42 -6.02 -37.02
CA ASN A 9 15.54 -4.62 -36.62
C ASN A 9 16.50 -3.88 -37.57
N PRO A 10 16.01 -3.00 -38.46
CA PRO A 10 16.85 -2.27 -39.40
C PRO A 10 17.82 -1.28 -38.74
N SER A 11 17.49 -0.79 -37.53
CA SER A 11 18.33 0.18 -36.82
C SER A 11 19.55 -0.45 -36.15
N THR A 12 19.50 -1.74 -35.85
CA THR A 12 20.57 -2.49 -35.18
C THR A 12 21.13 -3.65 -36.00
N ASP A 13 20.60 -3.84 -37.22
CA ASP A 13 20.89 -4.95 -38.15
C ASP A 13 20.82 -6.35 -37.51
N ASN A 14 19.91 -6.52 -36.56
CA ASN A 14 19.78 -7.75 -35.78
C ASN A 14 18.51 -8.50 -36.12
N HIS A 15 18.59 -9.83 -36.03
CA HIS A 15 17.44 -10.72 -36.18
C HIS A 15 17.22 -11.50 -34.88
N ASP A 16 15.97 -11.61 -34.44
CA ASP A 16 15.64 -12.32 -33.20
C ASP A 16 14.24 -12.94 -33.27
N VAL A 17 14.01 -13.99 -32.48
CA VAL A 17 12.70 -14.63 -32.33
C VAL A 17 11.99 -14.01 -31.13
N LYS A 18 10.79 -13.48 -31.35
CA LYS A 18 9.92 -12.93 -30.29
C LYS A 18 8.67 -13.79 -30.15
N SER A 19 8.16 -13.88 -28.93
CA SER A 19 6.96 -14.67 -28.63
C SER A 19 5.90 -13.84 -27.91
N PHE A 20 4.63 -14.15 -28.20
CA PHE A 20 3.47 -13.53 -27.58
C PHE A 20 2.55 -14.60 -27.02
N ASN A 21 2.42 -14.63 -25.70
CA ASN A 21 1.62 -15.62 -24.99
C ASN A 21 0.22 -15.11 -24.61
N THR A 22 -0.70 -16.04 -24.41
CA THR A 22 -2.04 -15.80 -23.85
C THR A 22 -2.19 -16.48 -22.49
N PRO A 23 -2.98 -15.91 -21.57
CA PRO A 23 -3.28 -16.57 -20.29
C PRO A 23 -4.05 -17.88 -20.50
N PHE A 24 -3.95 -18.82 -19.55
CA PHE A 24 -4.74 -20.05 -19.58
C PHE A 24 -6.24 -19.74 -19.46
N LYS A 25 -7.05 -20.40 -20.28
CA LYS A 25 -8.52 -20.31 -20.22
C LYS A 25 -9.13 -21.70 -20.14
N VAL A 26 -10.08 -21.87 -19.23
CA VAL A 26 -10.77 -23.15 -19.01
C VAL A 26 -11.75 -23.39 -20.16
N ILE A 27 -11.66 -24.55 -20.80
CA ILE A 27 -12.55 -24.99 -21.87
C ILE A 27 -13.47 -26.06 -21.30
N CYS A 28 -14.78 -25.79 -21.27
CA CYS A 28 -15.82 -26.76 -20.91
C CYS A 28 -16.47 -27.32 -22.18
N ASN A 29 -17.08 -28.52 -22.10
CA ASN A 29 -17.76 -29.16 -23.24
C ASN A 29 -18.89 -28.32 -23.88
N SER A 30 -19.33 -27.25 -23.22
CA SER A 30 -20.39 -26.34 -23.68
C SER A 30 -19.88 -25.07 -24.38
N ALA A 31 -18.56 -24.83 -24.45
CA ALA A 31 -18.01 -23.64 -25.07
C ALA A 31 -17.82 -23.81 -26.59
N GLU A 32 -18.31 -22.85 -27.39
CA GLU A 32 -18.01 -22.81 -28.82
C GLU A 32 -16.51 -22.52 -29.02
N THR A 33 -15.79 -23.46 -29.62
CA THR A 33 -14.34 -23.43 -29.80
C THR A 33 -13.87 -22.25 -30.66
N LYS A 34 -14.76 -21.68 -31.48
CA LYS A 34 -14.45 -20.61 -32.42
C LYS A 34 -14.24 -19.26 -31.73
N ASP A 35 -15.17 -18.86 -30.85
CA ASP A 35 -15.11 -17.59 -30.11
C ASP A 35 -13.86 -17.51 -29.22
N LEU A 36 -13.47 -18.64 -28.64
CA LEU A 36 -12.29 -18.75 -27.80
C LEU A 36 -10.99 -18.51 -28.59
N ILE A 37 -10.91 -19.04 -29.81
CA ILE A 37 -9.75 -18.85 -30.68
C ILE A 37 -9.68 -17.39 -31.11
N GLU A 38 -10.80 -16.77 -31.51
CA GLU A 38 -10.85 -15.35 -31.89
C GLU A 38 -10.39 -14.43 -30.74
N GLU A 39 -10.77 -14.74 -29.50
CA GLU A 39 -10.31 -13.99 -28.34
C GLU A 39 -8.80 -14.16 -28.09
N PHE A 40 -8.27 -15.38 -28.23
CA PHE A 40 -6.84 -15.60 -28.11
C PHE A 40 -6.03 -14.92 -29.23
N VAL A 41 -6.55 -14.91 -30.44
CA VAL A 41 -5.96 -14.18 -31.58
C VAL A 41 -5.95 -12.68 -31.28
N THR A 42 -7.07 -12.12 -30.81
CA THR A 42 -7.18 -10.70 -30.45
C THR A 42 -6.15 -10.29 -29.39
N VAL A 43 -5.90 -11.13 -28.39
CA VAL A 43 -4.88 -10.87 -27.35
C VAL A 43 -3.47 -10.87 -27.93
N ILE A 44 -3.18 -11.77 -28.89
CA ILE A 44 -1.88 -11.83 -29.55
C ILE A 44 -1.69 -10.63 -30.48
N ASP A 45 -2.71 -10.26 -31.26
CA ASP A 45 -2.68 -9.11 -32.16
C ASP A 45 -2.44 -7.81 -31.38
N ASN A 46 -3.17 -7.57 -30.29
CA ASN A 46 -2.96 -6.40 -29.45
C ASN A 46 -1.53 -6.32 -28.88
N LYS A 47 -0.95 -7.46 -28.50
CA LYS A 47 0.44 -7.51 -28.01
C LYS A 47 1.46 -7.29 -29.13
N ALA A 48 1.17 -7.76 -30.35
CA ALA A 48 2.01 -7.54 -31.52
C ALA A 48 1.95 -6.06 -31.97
N ASP A 49 0.78 -5.45 -31.96
CA ASP A 49 0.58 -4.02 -32.27
C ASP A 49 1.26 -3.12 -31.25
N GLU A 50 1.09 -3.38 -29.95
CA GLU A 50 1.82 -2.65 -28.91
C GLU A 50 3.34 -2.77 -29.05
N PHE A 51 3.84 -3.93 -29.50
CA PHE A 51 5.26 -4.15 -29.74
C PHE A 51 5.76 -3.39 -30.98
N ALA A 52 4.92 -3.22 -32.00
CA ALA A 52 5.22 -2.45 -33.21
C ALA A 52 5.15 -0.93 -32.97
N GLU A 53 4.17 -0.45 -32.20
CA GLU A 53 3.93 0.99 -31.99
C GLU A 53 4.85 1.65 -30.95
N LYS A 54 5.44 0.88 -30.02
CA LYS A 54 6.31 1.42 -28.94
C LYS A 54 7.78 1.59 -29.35
N ASP A 55 8.03 2.13 -30.55
CA ASP A 55 9.35 2.56 -31.06
C ASP A 55 10.44 1.46 -31.19
N SER A 56 10.07 0.17 -31.16
CA SER A 56 11.03 -0.93 -31.15
C SER A 56 11.80 -1.08 -32.48
N GLY A 57 11.24 -0.60 -33.61
CA GLY A 57 11.84 -0.70 -34.94
C GLY A 57 11.96 -2.14 -35.49
N TRP A 58 11.27 -3.11 -34.88
CA TRP A 58 11.31 -4.51 -35.30
C TRP A 58 10.23 -4.81 -36.34
N ILE A 59 10.63 -5.38 -37.46
CA ILE A 59 9.77 -5.78 -38.59
C ILE A 59 9.59 -7.30 -38.53
N LEU A 60 8.34 -7.76 -38.50
CA LEU A 60 8.02 -9.19 -38.60
C LEU A 60 8.35 -9.69 -40.02
N LEU A 61 9.19 -10.73 -40.12
CA LEU A 61 9.51 -11.36 -41.40
C LEU A 61 8.60 -12.57 -41.67
N ASN A 62 8.48 -13.47 -40.70
CA ASN A 62 7.62 -14.65 -40.81
C ASN A 62 7.26 -15.21 -39.43
N PHE A 63 6.14 -15.94 -39.37
CA PHE A 63 5.77 -16.74 -38.22
C PHE A 63 6.55 -18.06 -38.22
N VAL A 64 7.10 -18.42 -37.07
CA VAL A 64 7.92 -19.64 -36.91
C VAL A 64 7.02 -20.82 -36.56
N HIS A 65 6.28 -20.71 -35.46
CA HIS A 65 5.32 -21.72 -35.02
C HIS A 65 4.36 -21.17 -33.96
N LEU A 66 3.25 -21.88 -33.75
CA LEU A 66 2.26 -21.63 -32.72
C LEU A 66 2.28 -22.79 -31.73
N GLU A 67 2.45 -22.49 -30.45
CA GLU A 67 2.41 -23.47 -29.37
C GLU A 67 1.06 -23.41 -28.62
N ILE A 68 0.38 -24.55 -28.55
CA ILE A 68 -0.88 -24.69 -27.83
C ILE A 68 -0.66 -25.61 -26.64
N ASN A 69 -0.50 -25.00 -25.47
CA ASN A 69 -0.38 -25.72 -24.21
C ASN A 69 -1.77 -26.10 -23.68
N ILE A 70 -2.09 -27.40 -23.75
CA ILE A 70 -3.33 -27.98 -23.23
C ILE A 70 -3.01 -28.70 -21.93
N ASN A 71 -3.42 -28.11 -20.80
CA ASN A 71 -3.37 -28.78 -19.52
C ASN A 71 -4.67 -29.57 -19.32
N LYS A 72 -4.55 -30.82 -18.87
CA LYS A 72 -5.71 -31.62 -18.46
C LYS A 72 -6.30 -31.01 -17.20
N PHE A 73 -7.31 -30.16 -17.38
CA PHE A 73 -8.16 -29.68 -16.31
C PHE A 73 -9.13 -30.80 -15.97
N ASN A 74 -9.02 -31.38 -14.77
CA ASN A 74 -10.08 -32.22 -14.22
C ASN A 74 -11.11 -31.29 -13.57
N PRO A 75 -12.26 -31.00 -14.20
CA PRO A 75 -13.40 -30.50 -13.43
C PRO A 75 -13.72 -31.57 -12.37
N LEU A 76 -13.61 -31.16 -11.12
CA LEU A 76 -13.57 -31.99 -9.93
C LEU A 76 -14.78 -32.93 -9.89
N ARG A 77 -14.51 -34.22 -9.70
CA ARG A 77 -15.54 -35.22 -9.37
C ARG A 77 -15.94 -35.04 -7.91
N ALA A 78 -17.25 -34.92 -7.70
CA ALA A 78 -17.92 -34.78 -6.41
C ALA A 78 -17.45 -35.76 -5.32
N SER A 79 -17.26 -35.24 -4.11
CA SER A 79 -17.96 -35.72 -2.92
C SER A 79 -17.83 -34.76 -1.72
N SER A 80 -18.98 -34.28 -1.24
CA SER A 80 -19.37 -34.20 0.18
C SER A 80 -18.42 -33.57 1.21
N PHE A 81 -18.92 -32.53 1.90
CA PHE A 81 -18.48 -32.01 3.21
C PHE A 81 -16.97 -31.96 3.49
N ILE A 82 -16.42 -30.74 3.52
CA ILE A 82 -15.05 -30.48 3.95
C ILE A 82 -15.06 -30.07 5.43
N GLU A 83 -14.19 -30.69 6.24
CA GLU A 83 -14.04 -30.33 7.65
C GLU A 83 -13.38 -28.95 7.81
N LEU A 84 -13.94 -28.14 8.72
CA LEU A 84 -13.34 -26.84 9.05
C LEU A 84 -12.10 -27.04 9.93
N PRO A 85 -11.04 -26.23 9.73
CA PRO A 85 -9.90 -26.24 10.62
C PRO A 85 -10.33 -25.98 12.08
N PRO A 86 -9.70 -26.66 13.08
CA PRO A 86 -10.08 -26.54 14.49
C PRO A 86 -10.10 -25.09 14.99
N GLU A 87 -9.26 -24.23 14.43
CA GLU A 87 -9.17 -22.82 14.80
C GLU A 87 -10.45 -22.05 14.46
N ILE A 88 -11.06 -22.35 13.31
CA ILE A 88 -12.29 -21.72 12.83
C ILE A 88 -13.48 -22.29 13.59
N VAL A 89 -13.50 -23.60 13.86
CA VAL A 89 -14.53 -24.25 14.69
C VAL A 89 -14.58 -23.62 16.08
N ARG A 90 -13.43 -23.38 16.71
CA ARG A 90 -13.33 -22.71 18.02
C ARG A 90 -13.91 -21.30 18.04
N ARG A 91 -13.97 -20.61 16.89
CA ARG A 91 -14.57 -19.28 16.80
C ARG A 91 -16.10 -19.33 16.90
N GLN A 92 -16.73 -20.49 16.69
CA GLN A 92 -18.19 -20.67 16.80
C GLN A 92 -18.97 -19.57 16.07
N ALA A 93 -18.57 -19.32 14.82
CA ALA A 93 -19.04 -18.23 13.98
C ALA A 93 -19.47 -18.71 12.58
N VAL A 94 -19.32 -20.02 12.33
CA VAL A 94 -19.56 -20.67 11.04
C VAL A 94 -20.36 -21.94 11.30
N VAL A 95 -21.44 -22.13 10.56
CA VAL A 95 -22.23 -23.36 10.51
C VAL A 95 -21.82 -24.11 9.26
N ASN A 96 -21.15 -25.25 9.46
CA ASN A 96 -20.70 -26.12 8.38
C ASN A 96 -21.67 -27.31 8.25
N ILE A 97 -22.55 -27.26 7.25
CA ILE A 97 -23.60 -28.26 7.05
C ILE A 97 -22.99 -29.49 6.39
N ARG A 98 -23.26 -30.66 6.98
CA ARG A 98 -22.87 -31.97 6.45
C ARG A 98 -23.83 -32.39 5.36
N ASN A 99 -23.39 -32.28 4.12
CA ASN A 99 -24.12 -32.71 2.94
C ASN A 99 -23.32 -33.76 2.15
N ASN A 100 -24.04 -34.72 1.56
CA ASN A 100 -23.46 -35.77 0.70
C ASN A 100 -23.74 -35.51 -0.79
N ASP A 101 -24.12 -34.28 -1.13
CA ASP A 101 -24.51 -33.83 -2.47
C ASP A 101 -23.67 -32.62 -2.91
N ASP A 102 -23.91 -32.10 -4.11
CA ASP A 102 -23.19 -30.92 -4.65
C ASP A 102 -23.88 -29.58 -4.29
N TYR A 103 -24.82 -29.60 -3.35
CA TYR A 103 -25.71 -28.46 -3.04
C TYR A 103 -25.33 -27.74 -1.73
N CYS A 104 -24.07 -27.81 -1.30
CA CYS A 104 -23.60 -27.17 -0.06
C CYS A 104 -23.93 -25.67 0.00
N PHE A 105 -23.85 -24.97 -1.13
CA PHE A 105 -24.28 -23.57 -1.25
C PHE A 105 -25.76 -23.38 -0.89
N ALA A 106 -26.66 -24.18 -1.49
CA ALA A 106 -28.08 -24.06 -1.26
C ALA A 106 -28.44 -24.39 0.20
N TRP A 107 -27.81 -25.43 0.77
CA TRP A 107 -27.96 -25.76 2.19
C TRP A 107 -27.51 -24.61 3.10
N CYS A 108 -26.41 -23.92 2.79
CA CYS A 108 -25.97 -22.75 3.56
C CYS A 108 -26.99 -21.61 3.54
N ILE A 109 -27.62 -21.36 2.39
CA ILE A 109 -28.70 -20.39 2.30
C ILE A 109 -29.90 -20.83 3.14
N MET A 110 -30.26 -22.12 3.14
CA MET A 110 -31.33 -22.64 3.99
C MET A 110 -31.05 -22.45 5.48
N ALA A 111 -29.80 -22.64 5.92
CA ALA A 111 -29.41 -22.38 7.31
C ALA A 111 -29.40 -20.89 7.68
N ALA A 112 -29.19 -20.00 6.71
CA ALA A 112 -29.32 -18.56 6.93
C ALA A 112 -30.80 -18.11 7.03
N LEU A 113 -31.70 -18.78 6.31
CA LEU A 113 -33.12 -18.43 6.24
C LEU A 113 -33.98 -19.05 7.36
N HIS A 114 -33.58 -20.21 7.87
CA HIS A 114 -34.40 -20.98 8.81
C HIS A 114 -33.65 -21.33 10.08
N THR A 115 -34.34 -21.23 11.21
CA THR A 115 -33.86 -21.80 12.48
C THR A 115 -33.91 -23.33 12.39
N PRO A 116 -32.84 -24.05 12.77
CA PRO A 116 -32.81 -25.50 12.70
C PRO A 116 -33.83 -26.11 13.67
N THR A 117 -34.56 -27.14 13.21
CA THR A 117 -35.48 -27.90 14.07
C THR A 117 -34.77 -28.89 14.99
N GLY A 118 -33.52 -29.22 14.67
CA GLY A 118 -32.65 -30.13 15.43
C GLY A 118 -31.20 -29.63 15.46
N ILE A 119 -30.27 -30.48 15.05
CA ILE A 119 -28.83 -30.15 15.02
C ILE A 119 -28.52 -29.26 13.81
N ASP A 120 -27.88 -28.12 14.04
CA ASP A 120 -27.66 -27.05 13.06
C ASP A 120 -26.79 -27.43 11.86
N PHE A 121 -25.88 -28.40 12.00
CA PHE A 121 -25.04 -28.87 10.89
C PHE A 121 -25.65 -30.01 10.06
N VAL A 122 -26.92 -30.40 10.30
CA VAL A 122 -27.57 -31.51 9.60
C VAL A 122 -28.60 -31.00 8.60
N THR A 123 -28.59 -31.51 7.37
CA THR A 123 -29.51 -31.10 6.30
C THR A 123 -30.99 -31.34 6.64
N SER A 124 -31.32 -32.42 7.35
CA SER A 124 -32.69 -32.74 7.77
C SER A 124 -33.30 -31.75 8.77
N SER A 125 -32.47 -30.91 9.40
CA SER A 125 -32.93 -29.84 10.29
C SER A 125 -33.55 -28.66 9.54
N TYR A 126 -33.42 -28.61 8.20
CA TYR A 126 -33.88 -27.53 7.35
C TYR A 126 -34.88 -28.04 6.30
N PRO A 127 -35.80 -27.18 5.81
CA PRO A 127 -36.60 -27.50 4.64
C PRO A 127 -35.68 -27.80 3.44
N HIS A 128 -36.13 -28.70 2.56
CA HIS A 128 -35.36 -29.03 1.37
C HIS A 128 -35.21 -27.80 0.48
N TYR A 129 -33.99 -27.49 0.03
CA TYR A 129 -33.70 -26.24 -0.68
C TYR A 129 -34.58 -26.01 -1.92
N SER A 130 -34.96 -27.08 -2.63
CA SER A 130 -35.78 -26.99 -3.85
C SER A 130 -37.21 -26.51 -3.63
N THR A 131 -37.73 -26.52 -2.40
CA THR A 131 -39.08 -26.03 -2.10
C THR A 131 -39.11 -24.54 -1.80
N VAL A 132 -37.95 -23.95 -1.49
CA VAL A 132 -37.81 -22.56 -1.03
C VAL A 132 -37.01 -21.70 -2.02
N LEU A 133 -35.95 -22.27 -2.61
CA LEU A 133 -35.04 -21.55 -3.49
C LEU A 133 -35.35 -21.86 -4.95
N ASN A 134 -35.36 -20.82 -5.78
CA ASN A 134 -35.36 -20.92 -7.22
C ASN A 134 -33.92 -21.13 -7.71
N THR A 135 -33.62 -22.34 -8.18
CA THR A 135 -32.32 -22.74 -8.74
C THR A 135 -32.39 -22.97 -10.26
N ALA A 136 -33.44 -22.49 -10.94
CA ALA A 136 -33.65 -22.76 -12.35
C ALA A 136 -32.53 -22.18 -13.23
N GLY A 137 -31.89 -23.08 -14.00
CA GLY A 137 -30.79 -22.73 -14.91
C GLY A 137 -29.49 -22.38 -14.20
N ILE A 138 -29.28 -22.86 -12.97
CA ILE A 138 -28.01 -22.80 -12.25
C ILE A 138 -27.49 -24.23 -12.12
N ASP A 139 -26.29 -24.47 -12.63
CA ASP A 139 -25.61 -25.75 -12.47
C ASP A 139 -24.91 -25.81 -11.11
N PHE A 140 -25.02 -26.95 -10.43
CA PHE A 140 -24.34 -27.21 -9.16
C PHE A 140 -23.17 -28.17 -9.37
N PRO A 141 -22.04 -27.99 -8.66
CA PRO A 141 -21.76 -26.96 -7.64
C PRO A 141 -21.63 -25.55 -8.22
N ILE A 142 -22.25 -24.57 -7.56
CA ILE A 142 -22.37 -23.20 -8.09
C ILE A 142 -21.02 -22.48 -8.16
N THR A 143 -20.79 -21.78 -9.27
CA THR A 143 -19.59 -20.94 -9.45
C THR A 143 -19.81 -19.53 -8.89
N LEU A 144 -18.74 -18.83 -8.50
CA LEU A 144 -18.81 -17.44 -8.01
C LEU A 144 -19.46 -16.47 -9.02
N LYS A 145 -19.44 -16.79 -10.31
CA LYS A 145 -20.06 -15.97 -11.37
C LYS A 145 -21.58 -16.11 -11.38
N ASP A 146 -22.08 -17.32 -11.10
CA ASP A 146 -23.52 -17.64 -11.13
C ASP A 146 -24.25 -17.16 -9.88
N ILE A 147 -23.53 -16.77 -8.81
CA ILE A 147 -24.11 -16.20 -7.59
C ILE A 147 -24.96 -14.96 -7.92
N LYS A 148 -24.53 -14.09 -8.85
CA LYS A 148 -25.32 -12.91 -9.26
C LYS A 148 -26.68 -13.31 -9.85
N LYS A 149 -26.72 -14.41 -10.61
CA LYS A 149 -27.96 -14.94 -11.17
C LYS A 149 -28.88 -15.45 -10.05
N PHE A 150 -28.31 -16.17 -9.07
CA PHE A 150 -29.03 -16.64 -7.90
C PHE A 150 -29.62 -15.50 -7.05
N GLU A 151 -28.82 -14.46 -6.77
CA GLU A 151 -29.24 -13.28 -6.01
C GLU A 151 -30.44 -12.58 -6.65
N ASN A 152 -30.45 -12.49 -7.98
CA ASN A 152 -31.53 -11.89 -8.76
C ASN A 152 -32.80 -12.76 -8.75
N GLN A 153 -32.67 -14.08 -8.83
CA GLN A 153 -33.80 -15.02 -8.84
C GLN A 153 -34.51 -15.13 -7.48
N ASN A 154 -33.75 -15.03 -6.37
CA ASN A 154 -34.27 -15.29 -5.02
C ASN A 154 -34.45 -14.02 -4.16
N ASN A 155 -34.07 -12.85 -4.68
CA ASN A 155 -34.08 -11.58 -3.95
C ASN A 155 -33.25 -11.63 -2.63
N ILE A 156 -32.15 -12.38 -2.64
CA ILE A 156 -31.17 -12.50 -1.55
C ILE A 156 -29.88 -11.80 -1.98
N SER A 157 -29.15 -11.22 -1.05
CA SER A 157 -27.83 -10.64 -1.28
C SER A 157 -26.77 -11.45 -0.55
N ILE A 158 -25.64 -11.74 -1.20
CA ILE A 158 -24.66 -12.72 -0.73
C ILE A 158 -23.25 -12.13 -0.80
N ASN A 159 -22.48 -12.31 0.27
CA ASN A 159 -21.02 -12.13 0.22
C ASN A 159 -20.34 -13.48 0.43
N VAL A 160 -19.23 -13.72 -0.28
CA VAL A 160 -18.42 -14.92 -0.12
C VAL A 160 -17.02 -14.52 0.30
N TYR A 161 -16.54 -15.06 1.41
CA TYR A 161 -15.18 -14.94 1.92
C TYR A 161 -14.43 -16.26 1.71
N GLY A 162 -13.12 -16.20 1.55
CA GLY A 162 -12.25 -17.39 1.46
C GLY A 162 -11.51 -17.66 2.77
N LEU A 163 -10.90 -18.83 2.85
CA LEU A 163 -10.00 -19.23 3.93
C LEU A 163 -8.64 -19.58 3.33
N GLU A 164 -7.58 -18.93 3.79
CA GLU A 164 -6.22 -19.19 3.31
C GLU A 164 -5.30 -19.59 4.46
N LYS A 165 -4.41 -20.55 4.18
CA LYS A 165 -3.44 -21.08 5.13
C LYS A 165 -2.10 -20.36 4.96
N TYR A 166 -1.53 -19.82 6.04
CA TYR A 166 -0.24 -19.15 6.01
C TYR A 166 0.69 -19.62 7.14
N TYR A 167 1.99 -19.49 6.94
CA TYR A 167 2.99 -19.84 7.94
C TYR A 167 3.37 -18.62 8.79
N ASN A 168 3.08 -18.68 10.08
CA ASN A 168 3.45 -17.62 11.01
C ASN A 168 4.86 -17.88 11.59
N LYS A 169 5.84 -17.08 11.16
CA LYS A 169 7.24 -17.19 11.60
C LYS A 169 7.46 -16.93 13.09
N ILE A 170 6.53 -16.23 13.75
CA ILE A 170 6.63 -15.86 15.16
C ILE A 170 6.13 -16.99 16.05
N SER A 171 4.98 -17.59 15.72
CA SER A 171 4.40 -18.72 16.45
C SER A 171 4.93 -20.08 15.98
N ASN A 172 5.69 -20.10 14.88
CA ASN A 172 6.27 -21.29 14.25
C ASN A 172 5.22 -22.38 13.93
N ASN A 173 4.02 -21.93 13.56
CA ASN A 173 2.86 -22.76 13.25
C ASN A 173 2.13 -22.24 12.02
N GLU A 174 1.35 -23.13 11.40
CA GLU A 174 0.43 -22.79 10.33
C GLU A 174 -0.87 -22.24 10.93
N GLU A 175 -1.29 -21.07 10.46
CA GLU A 175 -2.49 -20.36 10.90
C GLU A 175 -3.42 -20.10 9.70
N TYR A 176 -4.69 -19.83 9.99
CA TYR A 176 -5.70 -19.57 8.96
C TYR A 176 -6.18 -18.11 8.98
N GLU A 177 -6.14 -17.48 7.81
CA GLU A 177 -6.66 -16.13 7.58
C GLU A 177 -7.96 -16.16 6.75
N ILE A 178 -8.88 -15.24 7.05
CA ILE A 178 -10.09 -15.05 6.25
C ILE A 178 -9.73 -14.04 5.19
N ILE A 179 -9.84 -14.44 3.92
CA ILE A 179 -9.52 -13.62 2.76
C ILE A 179 -10.79 -13.21 2.01
N GLY A 180 -10.71 -12.19 1.19
CA GLY A 180 -11.83 -11.74 0.36
C GLY A 180 -12.32 -10.32 0.69
N PRO A 181 -13.56 -9.97 0.33
CA PRO A 181 -14.58 -10.83 -0.28
C PRO A 181 -14.19 -11.35 -1.68
N LEU A 182 -14.37 -12.66 -1.90
CA LEU A 182 -14.23 -13.31 -3.21
C LEU A 182 -15.43 -13.02 -4.13
N HIS A 183 -16.59 -12.80 -3.52
CA HIS A 183 -17.78 -12.28 -4.17
C HIS A 183 -18.41 -11.24 -3.24
N PHE A 184 -18.69 -10.06 -3.75
CA PHE A 184 -19.33 -8.97 -3.02
C PHE A 184 -20.58 -8.52 -3.76
N THR A 185 -21.69 -8.41 -3.04
CA THR A 185 -22.96 -7.96 -3.60
C THR A 185 -22.96 -6.44 -3.78
N ASN A 186 -23.44 -5.96 -4.92
CA ASN A 186 -23.50 -4.51 -5.19
C ASN A 186 -24.61 -3.80 -4.40
N ALA A 187 -25.63 -4.54 -3.96
CA ALA A 187 -26.79 -3.97 -3.28
C ALA A 187 -27.24 -4.90 -2.15
N LYS A 188 -27.05 -4.47 -0.91
CA LYS A 188 -27.51 -5.20 0.26
C LYS A 188 -29.04 -5.22 0.28
N LYS A 189 -29.60 -6.43 0.26
CA LYS A 189 -31.05 -6.67 0.33
C LYS A 189 -31.46 -6.95 1.78
N ASN A 190 -32.77 -6.98 2.05
CA ASN A 190 -33.31 -7.30 3.38
C ASN A 190 -32.79 -8.63 3.93
N ILE A 191 -32.64 -9.61 3.04
CA ILE A 191 -32.00 -10.88 3.36
C ILE A 191 -30.56 -10.80 2.83
N HIS A 192 -29.61 -10.78 3.75
CA HIS A 192 -28.18 -10.71 3.46
C HIS A 192 -27.46 -11.88 4.12
N VAL A 193 -26.69 -12.64 3.34
CA VAL A 193 -26.04 -13.86 3.79
C VAL A 193 -24.54 -13.78 3.53
N ASN A 194 -23.75 -14.05 4.56
CA ASN A 194 -22.30 -14.17 4.46
C ASN A 194 -21.92 -15.66 4.40
N LEU A 195 -21.13 -16.04 3.41
CA LEU A 195 -20.67 -17.42 3.20
C LEU A 195 -19.15 -17.49 3.30
N LEU A 196 -18.64 -18.63 3.76
CA LEU A 196 -17.23 -18.97 3.77
C LEU A 196 -17.00 -20.09 2.75
N LEU A 197 -16.13 -19.83 1.77
CA LEU A 197 -15.65 -20.81 0.82
C LEU A 197 -14.34 -21.40 1.34
N ILE A 198 -14.34 -22.71 1.54
CA ILE A 198 -13.15 -23.46 1.94
C ILE A 198 -12.77 -24.44 0.85
N ASN A 199 -11.49 -24.81 0.82
CA ASN A 199 -10.95 -25.83 -0.05
C ASN A 199 -10.23 -26.93 0.75
N ASP A 200 -10.19 -28.13 0.19
CA ASP A 200 -9.31 -29.20 0.66
C ASP A 200 -8.01 -29.25 -0.15
N ASP A 201 -7.08 -30.11 0.27
CA ASP A 201 -5.79 -30.31 -0.41
C ASP A 201 -5.95 -30.85 -1.85
N ASP A 202 -7.10 -31.47 -2.15
CA ASP A 202 -7.46 -32.00 -3.47
C ASP A 202 -8.14 -30.94 -4.38
N GLY A 203 -8.34 -29.71 -3.86
CA GLY A 203 -8.91 -28.58 -4.58
C GLY A 203 -10.44 -28.55 -4.67
N ASN A 204 -11.15 -29.43 -3.96
CA ASN A 204 -12.60 -29.38 -3.84
C ASN A 204 -13.04 -28.14 -3.07
N LEU A 205 -14.16 -27.55 -3.48
CA LEU A 205 -14.72 -26.36 -2.86
C LEU A 205 -15.95 -26.70 -2.03
N HIS A 206 -16.04 -26.11 -0.84
CA HIS A 206 -17.20 -26.28 0.03
C HIS A 206 -17.64 -24.94 0.62
N TYR A 207 -18.95 -24.68 0.62
CA TYR A 207 -19.53 -23.50 1.21
C TYR A 207 -19.97 -23.79 2.65
N CYS A 208 -19.69 -22.86 3.55
CA CYS A 208 -20.20 -22.84 4.91
C CYS A 208 -20.95 -21.52 5.17
N TYR A 209 -21.94 -21.54 6.06
CA TYR A 209 -22.69 -20.35 6.44
C TYR A 209 -21.96 -19.60 7.56
N ILE A 210 -21.70 -18.29 7.39
CA ILE A 210 -21.13 -17.44 8.44
C ILE A 210 -22.28 -16.84 9.26
N SER A 211 -22.43 -17.30 10.50
CA SER A 211 -23.46 -16.80 11.41
C SER A 211 -23.07 -15.50 12.11
N ASP A 212 -21.77 -15.26 12.35
CA ASP A 212 -21.27 -14.00 12.91
C ASP A 212 -19.88 -13.65 12.36
N LEU A 213 -19.84 -12.74 11.39
CA LEU A 213 -18.60 -12.29 10.73
C LEU A 213 -17.64 -11.59 11.71
N SER A 214 -18.17 -10.84 12.69
CA SER A 214 -17.36 -10.14 13.69
C SER A 214 -16.60 -11.13 14.56
N LYS A 215 -17.30 -12.16 15.03
CA LYS A 215 -16.70 -13.22 15.85
C LYS A 215 -15.66 -14.00 15.04
N LEU A 216 -15.94 -14.24 13.76
CA LEU A 216 -15.02 -14.92 12.85
C LEU A 216 -13.71 -14.16 12.66
N ILE A 217 -13.73 -12.83 12.50
CA ILE A 217 -12.53 -12.05 12.12
C ILE A 217 -11.84 -11.39 13.34
N SER A 218 -12.53 -11.22 14.47
CA SER A 218 -12.03 -10.51 15.67
C SER A 218 -10.58 -10.81 16.07
N LYS A 219 -10.17 -12.09 16.06
CA LYS A 219 -8.81 -12.53 16.43
C LYS A 219 -7.72 -12.11 15.44
N GLN A 220 -8.05 -11.90 14.17
CA GLN A 220 -7.10 -11.39 13.16
C GLN A 220 -6.84 -9.90 13.37
N LEU A 221 -7.84 -9.16 13.85
CA LEU A 221 -7.75 -7.70 13.98
C LEU A 221 -7.12 -7.25 15.30
N SER A 222 -7.37 -7.96 16.40
CA SER A 222 -6.92 -7.51 17.72
C SER A 222 -6.75 -8.67 18.71
N LYS A 223 -5.85 -8.44 19.68
CA LYS A 223 -5.69 -9.29 20.87
C LYS A 223 -6.72 -9.00 21.97
N HIS A 224 -7.54 -7.96 21.82
CA HIS A 224 -8.54 -7.57 22.81
C HIS A 224 -9.89 -8.28 22.58
N ASN A 225 -10.51 -8.75 23.65
CA ASN A 225 -11.77 -9.52 23.63
C ASN A 225 -13.04 -8.66 23.43
N GLY A 226 -12.94 -7.50 22.79
CA GLY A 226 -14.09 -6.63 22.53
C GLY A 226 -14.79 -6.97 21.21
N ARG A 227 -16.12 -6.87 21.16
CA ARG A 227 -16.87 -6.97 19.89
C ARG A 227 -16.40 -5.87 18.94
N LYS A 228 -16.13 -6.24 17.69
CA LYS A 228 -15.75 -5.31 16.63
C LYS A 228 -16.89 -5.17 15.62
N TYR A 229 -17.15 -3.96 15.16
CA TYR A 229 -18.17 -3.70 14.15
C TYR A 229 -17.46 -3.54 12.81
N LEU A 230 -17.70 -4.46 11.88
CA LEU A 230 -17.00 -4.52 10.60
C LEU A 230 -17.89 -4.00 9.47
N CYS A 231 -17.34 -3.21 8.56
CA CYS A 231 -17.97 -2.94 7.28
C CYS A 231 -17.71 -4.12 6.32
N GLU A 232 -18.76 -4.76 5.81
CA GLU A 232 -18.65 -5.92 4.93
C GLU A 232 -18.02 -5.60 3.56
N GLY A 233 -18.07 -4.33 3.12
CA GLY A 233 -17.53 -3.86 1.85
C GLY A 233 -16.06 -3.48 1.88
N CYS A 234 -15.68 -2.55 2.77
CA CYS A 234 -14.29 -2.08 2.86
C CYS A 234 -13.44 -2.84 3.89
N LEU A 235 -14.05 -3.74 4.67
CA LEU A 235 -13.43 -4.50 5.76
C LEU A 235 -12.76 -3.66 6.86
N GLN A 236 -13.11 -2.37 6.96
CA GLN A 236 -12.70 -1.53 8.07
C GLN A 236 -13.51 -1.90 9.33
N TYR A 237 -12.85 -1.89 10.49
CA TYR A 237 -13.48 -2.18 11.78
C TYR A 237 -13.60 -0.93 12.65
N PHE A 238 -14.63 -0.94 13.49
CA PHE A 238 -14.99 0.13 14.41
C PHE A 238 -15.26 -0.44 15.79
N ASP A 239 -15.02 0.38 16.83
CA ASP A 239 -15.24 -0.02 18.22
C ASP A 239 -16.72 0.07 18.66
N THR A 240 -17.57 0.71 17.86
CA THR A 240 -18.99 0.97 18.17
C THR A 240 -19.85 0.87 16.93
N GLU A 241 -21.09 0.39 17.08
CA GLU A 241 -22.05 0.25 15.98
C GLU A 241 -22.40 1.58 15.32
N GLN A 242 -22.51 2.66 16.10
CA GLN A 242 -22.82 4.00 15.60
C GLN A 242 -21.77 4.49 14.60
N LYS A 243 -20.48 4.22 14.85
CA LYS A 243 -19.39 4.56 13.92
C LYS A 243 -19.48 3.76 12.62
N LEU A 244 -19.84 2.47 12.69
CA LEU A 244 -20.09 1.66 11.51
C LEU A 244 -21.29 2.18 10.70
N GLN A 245 -22.38 2.53 11.37
CA GLN A 245 -23.56 3.12 10.71
C GLN A 245 -23.23 4.45 10.03
N TYR A 246 -22.48 5.32 10.71
CA TYR A 246 -21.98 6.56 10.12
C TYR A 246 -21.12 6.28 8.89
N HIS A 247 -20.16 5.36 9.00
CA HIS A 247 -19.30 4.96 7.89
C HIS A 247 -20.11 4.43 6.70
N ASN A 248 -21.07 3.52 6.92
CA ASN A 248 -21.91 2.98 5.85
C ASN A 248 -22.82 4.05 5.21
N SER A 249 -23.20 5.08 5.95
CA SER A 249 -24.11 6.13 5.46
C SER A 249 -23.39 7.26 4.71
N TYR A 250 -22.12 7.51 5.01
CA TYR A 250 -21.42 8.73 4.56
C TYR A 250 -20.03 8.51 3.96
N ASP A 251 -19.37 7.39 4.24
CA ASP A 251 -17.96 7.16 3.88
C ASP A 251 -17.77 5.98 2.92
N CYS A 252 -18.38 4.82 3.19
CA CYS A 252 -18.23 3.60 2.39
C CYS A 252 -19.04 3.67 1.11
N ASP A 253 -18.42 3.35 -0.04
CA ASP A 253 -19.06 3.32 -1.37
C ASP A 253 -19.66 4.67 -1.85
N HIS A 254 -19.36 5.76 -1.16
CA HIS A 254 -19.77 7.10 -1.55
C HIS A 254 -18.56 7.88 -2.06
N VAL A 255 -18.64 8.42 -3.28
CA VAL A 255 -17.71 9.45 -3.73
C VAL A 255 -18.08 10.75 -3.01
N LYS A 256 -17.48 10.96 -1.84
CA LYS A 256 -17.64 12.23 -1.12
C LYS A 256 -16.77 13.30 -1.77
N ILE A 257 -17.38 14.13 -2.61
CA ILE A 257 -16.79 15.40 -3.00
C ILE A 257 -17.05 16.37 -1.84
N ASN A 258 -16.08 16.51 -0.95
CA ASN A 258 -16.08 17.62 0.00
C ASN A 258 -15.89 18.90 -0.79
N LEU A 259 -16.99 19.58 -1.11
CA LEU A 259 -16.92 20.93 -1.64
C LEU A 259 -16.48 21.84 -0.48
N PRO A 260 -15.46 22.68 -0.68
CA PRO A 260 -15.04 23.60 0.35
C PRO A 260 -16.22 24.46 0.81
N SER A 261 -16.56 24.40 2.10
CA SER A 261 -17.70 25.15 2.62
C SER A 261 -17.35 26.63 2.79
N LYS A 262 -18.38 27.47 2.94
CA LYS A 262 -18.21 28.86 3.40
C LYS A 262 -18.19 28.96 4.93
N GLU A 263 -17.99 27.84 5.63
CA GLU A 263 -17.89 27.86 7.08
C GLU A 263 -16.55 28.43 7.52
N LEU A 264 -16.58 29.06 8.68
CA LEU A 264 -15.40 29.62 9.32
C LEU A 264 -14.71 28.53 10.13
N VAL A 265 -13.52 28.13 9.69
CA VAL A 265 -12.68 27.16 10.39
C VAL A 265 -11.60 27.90 11.17
N LYS A 266 -11.36 27.46 12.40
CA LYS A 266 -10.20 27.90 13.19
C LYS A 266 -8.99 27.05 12.81
N ASP A 267 -7.91 27.70 12.38
CA ASP A 267 -6.64 27.01 12.22
C ASP A 267 -6.03 26.66 13.59
N LYS A 268 -4.96 25.85 13.57
CA LYS A 268 -4.21 25.44 14.78
C LYS A 268 -3.55 26.60 15.54
N TYR A 269 -3.59 27.82 14.99
CA TYR A 269 -3.11 29.05 15.62
C TYR A 269 -4.25 29.96 16.09
N GLY A 270 -5.50 29.49 16.02
CA GLY A 270 -6.69 30.22 16.43
C GLY A 270 -7.19 31.26 15.42
N ASN A 271 -6.61 31.35 14.22
CA ASN A 271 -7.09 32.25 13.18
C ASN A 271 -8.37 31.69 12.55
N VAL A 272 -9.34 32.57 12.33
CA VAL A 272 -10.60 32.22 11.67
C VAL A 272 -10.48 32.52 10.18
N ALA A 273 -10.67 31.50 9.33
CA ALA A 273 -10.67 31.65 7.88
C ALA A 273 -11.79 30.81 7.25
N TYR A 274 -12.27 31.22 6.09
CA TYR A 274 -13.23 30.42 5.33
C TYR A 274 -12.54 29.16 4.79
N GLU A 275 -13.19 27.99 4.93
CA GLU A 275 -12.67 26.72 4.43
C GLU A 275 -12.39 26.75 2.92
N ASN A 276 -13.18 27.53 2.17
CA ASN A 276 -13.04 27.65 0.71
C ASN A 276 -11.93 28.57 0.21
N ILE A 277 -11.10 29.11 1.08
CA ILE A 277 -9.99 29.97 0.67
C ILE A 277 -8.67 29.24 0.93
N LEU A 278 -8.02 28.80 -0.15
CA LEU A 278 -6.67 28.24 -0.09
C LEU A 278 -5.67 29.32 0.34
N LYS A 279 -5.09 29.14 1.52
CA LYS A 279 -4.01 29.98 2.06
C LYS A 279 -2.95 29.08 2.66
N PHE A 280 -1.71 29.52 2.58
CA PHE A 280 -0.62 28.86 3.28
C PHE A 280 -0.75 29.14 4.78
N ILE A 281 -1.28 28.19 5.54
CA ILE A 281 -1.51 28.32 6.99
C ILE A 281 -0.29 27.92 7.83
N ASN A 282 0.61 27.13 7.25
CA ASN A 282 1.73 26.51 7.94
C ASN A 282 3.01 27.35 7.79
N TYR A 283 2.95 28.64 8.11
CA TYR A 283 4.07 29.60 7.95
C TYR A 283 5.40 29.10 8.53
N GLN A 284 5.39 28.32 9.62
CA GLN A 284 6.59 27.68 10.17
C GLN A 284 7.34 26.75 9.20
N LYS A 285 6.67 26.25 8.15
CA LYS A 285 7.26 25.41 7.11
C LYS A 285 7.84 26.20 5.93
N GLN A 286 7.72 27.53 5.92
CA GLN A 286 8.43 28.39 4.95
C GLN A 286 9.91 28.57 5.28
N MET A 287 10.33 28.18 6.49
CA MET A 287 11.73 28.25 6.90
C MET A 287 12.58 27.41 5.96
N GLU A 288 13.48 28.07 5.24
CA GLU A 288 14.49 27.41 4.44
C GLU A 288 15.42 26.58 5.34
N VAL A 289 15.66 25.34 4.94
CA VAL A 289 16.55 24.44 5.68
C VAL A 289 17.99 24.87 5.45
N PRO A 290 18.81 25.03 6.50
CA PRO A 290 20.17 25.57 6.35
C PRO A 290 21.12 24.65 5.58
N PHE A 291 20.89 23.33 5.66
CA PHE A 291 21.70 22.31 5.01
C PHE A 291 20.81 21.29 4.33
N VAL A 292 21.12 20.96 3.08
CA VAL A 292 20.45 19.91 2.29
C VAL A 292 21.53 19.03 1.68
N ILE A 293 21.33 17.71 1.75
CA ILE A 293 22.28 16.73 1.19
C ILE A 293 21.68 16.15 -0.09
N TYR A 294 22.39 16.22 -1.21
CA TYR A 294 22.03 15.54 -2.44
C TYR A 294 22.95 14.34 -2.62
N ALA A 295 22.42 13.13 -2.75
CA ALA A 295 23.22 11.91 -2.80
C ALA A 295 22.85 11.02 -3.97
N ASP A 296 23.84 10.26 -4.46
CA ASP A 296 23.68 9.28 -5.52
C ASP A 296 24.64 8.08 -5.33
N PHE A 297 24.26 6.92 -5.88
CA PHE A 297 24.98 5.66 -5.74
C PHE A 297 25.24 4.99 -7.09
N GLU A 298 26.37 4.28 -7.15
CA GLU A 298 26.76 3.46 -8.28
C GLU A 298 27.09 2.04 -7.81
N CYS A 299 26.69 1.05 -8.61
CA CYS A 299 26.84 -0.35 -8.30
C CYS A 299 27.79 -1.06 -9.25
N ILE A 300 28.52 -2.05 -8.74
CA ILE A 300 29.15 -3.07 -9.57
C ILE A 300 28.15 -4.20 -9.80
N LEU A 301 28.08 -4.67 -11.04
CA LEU A 301 27.32 -5.84 -11.42
C LEU A 301 28.20 -7.08 -11.25
N LYS A 302 27.93 -7.86 -10.21
CA LYS A 302 28.60 -9.15 -9.99
C LYS A 302 27.79 -10.24 -10.70
N PRO A 303 28.34 -10.96 -11.68
CA PRO A 303 27.66 -12.09 -12.31
C PRO A 303 27.35 -13.17 -11.27
N LEU A 304 26.11 -13.65 -11.27
CA LEU A 304 25.73 -14.83 -10.49
C LEU A 304 26.00 -16.06 -11.36
N ASN A 305 26.94 -16.90 -10.93
CA ASN A 305 27.20 -18.18 -11.58
C ASN A 305 26.05 -19.14 -11.25
N ASN A 306 25.00 -19.16 -12.08
CA ASN A 306 23.86 -20.08 -11.95
C ASN A 306 24.22 -21.50 -12.41
N ASN A 307 25.23 -22.11 -11.78
CA ASN A 307 25.59 -23.51 -12.00
C ASN A 307 24.84 -24.48 -11.06
N GLU A 308 23.97 -24.00 -10.19
CA GLU A 308 23.10 -24.84 -9.36
C GLU A 308 21.64 -24.57 -9.72
N LYS A 309 21.19 -25.24 -10.79
CA LYS A 309 19.77 -25.55 -10.96
C LYS A 309 19.39 -26.60 -9.92
N VAL A 310 19.08 -26.18 -8.70
CA VAL A 310 18.22 -26.99 -7.84
C VAL A 310 16.80 -26.60 -8.22
N GLU A 311 16.13 -27.49 -8.95
CA GLU A 311 14.71 -27.39 -9.31
C GLU A 311 13.87 -27.50 -8.03
N ASP A 312 13.76 -26.40 -7.29
CA ASP A 312 12.79 -26.26 -6.21
C ASP A 312 11.47 -25.74 -6.81
N PRO A 313 10.36 -26.51 -6.74
CA PRO A 313 9.07 -26.11 -7.29
C PRO A 313 8.46 -24.85 -6.66
N ASN A 314 9.03 -24.32 -5.57
CA ASN A 314 8.66 -23.04 -4.97
C ASN A 314 9.53 -21.85 -5.41
N SER A 315 10.50 -22.05 -6.31
CA SER A 315 11.42 -20.98 -6.73
C SER A 315 10.84 -20.16 -7.92
N SER A 316 10.99 -18.83 -7.84
CA SER A 316 10.42 -17.92 -8.83
C SER A 316 11.00 -18.15 -10.23
N TYR A 317 10.17 -18.10 -11.28
CA TYR A 317 10.54 -18.22 -12.70
C TYR A 317 11.52 -17.13 -13.23
N THR A 318 12.01 -16.22 -12.38
CA THR A 318 12.93 -15.15 -12.76
C THR A 318 14.38 -15.56 -12.54
N VAL A 319 15.17 -15.63 -13.61
CA VAL A 319 16.61 -15.91 -13.54
C VAL A 319 17.37 -14.63 -13.14
N LYS A 320 17.85 -14.56 -11.90
CA LYS A 320 18.76 -13.48 -11.46
C LYS A 320 20.13 -13.69 -12.12
N LYS A 321 20.52 -12.80 -13.03
CA LYS A 321 21.81 -12.86 -13.76
C LYS A 321 22.95 -12.13 -13.07
N PHE A 322 22.64 -10.98 -12.45
CA PHE A 322 23.63 -10.12 -11.80
C PHE A 322 23.14 -9.72 -10.42
N GLU A 323 24.06 -9.69 -9.47
CA GLU A 323 23.89 -9.08 -8.16
C GLU A 323 24.44 -7.65 -8.23
N HIS A 324 23.61 -6.67 -7.84
CA HIS A 324 23.99 -5.27 -7.79
C HIS A 324 24.62 -4.98 -6.43
N ILE A 325 25.94 -4.76 -6.40
CA ILE A 325 26.70 -4.50 -5.18
C ILE A 325 27.03 -3.00 -5.13
N PRO A 326 26.60 -2.26 -4.09
CA PRO A 326 26.99 -0.86 -3.91
C PRO A 326 28.53 -0.74 -3.90
N TYR A 327 29.09 0.15 -4.72
CA TYR A 327 30.54 0.30 -4.82
C TYR A 327 31.05 1.74 -4.73
N SER A 328 30.26 2.70 -5.17
CA SER A 328 30.60 4.11 -4.98
C SER A 328 29.36 4.92 -4.67
N PHE A 329 29.58 6.02 -3.95
CA PHE A 329 28.58 7.05 -3.75
C PHE A 329 29.23 8.42 -3.91
N ALA A 330 28.40 9.41 -4.18
CA ALA A 330 28.76 10.81 -4.01
C ALA A 330 27.61 11.50 -3.30
N TYR A 331 27.93 12.44 -2.41
CA TYR A 331 26.95 13.37 -1.89
C TYR A 331 27.49 14.78 -1.80
N TYR A 332 26.59 15.74 -1.94
CA TYR A 332 26.86 17.16 -1.84
C TYR A 332 26.01 17.77 -0.74
N VAL A 333 26.66 18.25 0.31
CA VAL A 333 26.05 19.06 1.36
C VAL A 333 26.01 20.51 0.86
N LYS A 334 24.81 21.00 0.56
CA LYS A 334 24.56 22.39 0.18
C LYS A 334 24.17 23.20 1.41
N CYS A 335 24.92 24.26 1.68
CA CYS A 335 24.58 25.29 2.66
C CYS A 335 23.74 26.38 1.97
N SER A 336 22.67 26.86 2.62
CA SER A 336 21.81 27.91 2.04
C SER A 336 22.31 29.34 2.27
N PHE A 337 23.11 29.56 3.31
CA PHE A 337 23.50 30.92 3.73
C PHE A 337 24.94 31.31 3.38
N ASP A 338 25.83 30.34 3.16
CA ASP A 338 27.21 30.58 2.73
C ASP A 338 27.78 29.32 2.06
N ASP A 339 28.12 29.46 0.78
CA ASP A 339 28.64 28.37 -0.06
C ASP A 339 30.00 27.85 0.40
N ALA A 340 30.76 28.62 1.19
CA ALA A 340 32.02 28.17 1.77
C ALA A 340 31.86 26.98 2.73
N TYR A 341 30.67 26.78 3.30
CA TYR A 341 30.35 25.62 4.14
C TYR A 341 29.74 24.45 3.34
N SER A 342 29.56 24.60 2.03
CA SER A 342 29.12 23.49 1.20
C SER A 342 30.27 22.50 0.97
N LYS A 343 29.95 21.21 0.99
CA LYS A 343 30.94 20.13 1.01
C LYS A 343 30.56 19.05 0.01
N PHE A 344 31.51 18.64 -0.82
CA PHE A 344 31.34 17.52 -1.73
C PHE A 344 32.16 16.33 -1.24
N GLU A 345 31.51 15.19 -1.09
CA GLU A 345 32.11 13.95 -0.62
C GLU A 345 31.86 12.83 -1.62
N LYS A 346 32.89 12.02 -1.85
CA LYS A 346 32.81 10.86 -2.73
C LYS A 346 33.61 9.71 -2.17
N TYR A 347 33.10 8.51 -2.38
CA TYR A 347 33.79 7.29 -1.99
C TYR A 347 33.66 6.24 -3.08
N ARG A 348 34.73 5.46 -3.27
CA ARG A 348 34.76 4.33 -4.18
C ARG A 348 35.54 3.21 -3.51
N GLY A 349 34.85 2.11 -3.22
CA GLY A 349 35.44 1.00 -2.48
C GLY A 349 34.40 0.00 -1.99
N LEU A 350 34.89 -1.05 -1.34
CA LEU A 350 34.03 -2.04 -0.68
C LEU A 350 33.29 -1.40 0.50
N ASP A 351 32.15 -1.97 0.87
CA ASP A 351 31.30 -1.50 1.97
C ASP A 351 30.85 -0.02 1.82
N SER A 352 30.71 0.45 0.57
CA SER A 352 30.36 1.84 0.26
C SER A 352 29.08 2.30 0.98
N GLU A 353 28.12 1.41 1.17
CA GLU A 353 26.87 1.67 1.86
C GLU A 353 27.04 1.88 3.38
N LYS A 354 28.03 1.24 4.02
CA LYS A 354 28.35 1.47 5.44
C LYS A 354 29.11 2.77 5.61
N VAL A 355 30.09 3.00 4.73
CA VAL A 355 30.87 4.24 4.71
C VAL A 355 29.93 5.43 4.50
N PHE A 356 28.96 5.31 3.59
CA PHE A 356 27.96 6.34 3.34
C PHE A 356 27.19 6.74 4.60
N ILE A 357 26.60 5.78 5.32
CA ILE A 357 25.80 6.05 6.52
C ILE A 357 26.66 6.66 7.62
N ASN A 358 27.84 6.10 7.86
CA ASN A 358 28.78 6.64 8.85
C ASN A 358 29.21 8.08 8.49
N SER A 359 29.50 8.34 7.21
CA SER A 359 29.88 9.68 6.75
C SER A 359 28.74 10.68 6.92
N LEU A 360 27.50 10.31 6.59
CA LEU A 360 26.34 11.18 6.81
C LEU A 360 26.11 11.49 8.29
N GLU A 361 26.23 10.49 9.17
CA GLU A 361 26.09 10.68 10.62
C GLU A 361 27.18 11.62 11.17
N GLN A 362 28.43 11.44 10.74
CA GLN A 362 29.53 12.33 11.14
C GLN A 362 29.34 13.75 10.63
N ASP A 363 28.93 13.93 9.37
CA ASP A 363 28.68 15.26 8.82
C ASP A 363 27.48 15.92 9.51
N ALA A 364 26.40 15.18 9.79
CA ALA A 364 25.27 15.69 10.54
C ALA A 364 25.65 16.11 11.97
N LEU A 365 26.50 15.32 12.66
CA LEU A 365 27.06 15.69 13.97
C LEU A 365 27.91 16.97 13.89
N ASN A 366 28.79 17.07 12.91
CA ASN A 366 29.64 18.24 12.70
C ASN A 366 28.83 19.51 12.43
N LEU A 367 27.83 19.41 11.55
CA LEU A 367 26.91 20.51 11.23
C LEU A 367 26.11 20.93 12.48
N TYR A 368 25.66 19.96 13.27
CA TYR A 368 24.97 20.25 14.53
C TYR A 368 25.86 21.01 15.52
N GLN A 369 27.06 20.49 15.81
CA GLN A 369 27.99 21.10 16.77
C GLN A 369 28.45 22.49 16.32
N THR A 370 28.65 22.70 15.02
CA THR A 370 29.16 23.96 14.46
C THR A 370 28.09 25.04 14.36
N PHE A 371 26.88 24.69 13.92
CA PHE A 371 25.87 25.69 13.54
C PHE A 371 24.56 25.63 14.33
N LEU A 372 24.13 24.44 14.78
CA LEU A 372 22.78 24.25 15.32
C LEU A 372 22.74 24.19 16.85
N LYS A 373 23.84 23.80 17.50
CA LYS A 373 23.92 23.61 18.96
C LYS A 373 23.68 24.89 19.75
N THR A 374 24.27 26.00 19.32
CA THR A 374 24.15 27.29 20.01
C THR A 374 23.57 28.32 19.06
N PRO A 375 22.28 28.70 19.22
CA PRO A 375 21.67 29.70 18.36
C PRO A 375 22.36 31.05 18.59
N LYS A 376 22.79 31.70 17.51
CA LYS A 376 23.37 33.04 17.56
C LYS A 376 22.32 34.06 17.99
N LYS A 377 22.77 34.99 18.83
CA LYS A 377 21.99 36.19 19.17
C LYS A 377 21.88 37.07 17.93
N MET A 378 20.82 37.87 17.89
CA MET A 378 20.63 38.86 16.84
C MET A 378 21.80 39.84 16.82
N ASN A 379 22.33 40.11 15.63
CA ASN A 379 23.31 41.15 15.42
C ASN A 379 22.67 42.53 15.71
N THR A 380 23.47 43.52 16.06
CA THR A 380 22.98 44.89 16.18
C THR A 380 22.41 45.36 14.84
N LEU A 381 21.16 45.82 14.85
CA LEU A 381 20.47 46.37 13.69
C LEU A 381 21.24 47.58 13.16
N THR A 382 21.37 47.64 11.85
CA THR A 382 21.82 48.87 11.17
C THR A 382 20.75 49.95 11.26
N GLU A 383 21.12 51.22 11.09
CA GLU A 383 20.16 52.34 11.13
C GLU A 383 19.04 52.19 10.08
N LEU A 384 19.37 51.63 8.91
CA LEU A 384 18.43 51.34 7.84
C LEU A 384 17.45 50.22 8.24
N GLU A 385 17.94 49.12 8.80
CA GLU A 385 17.10 48.02 9.29
C GLU A 385 16.20 48.47 10.43
N GLN A 386 16.73 49.28 11.36
CA GLN A 386 15.96 49.85 12.45
C GLN A 386 14.83 50.74 11.94
N THR A 387 15.11 51.59 10.93
CA THR A 387 14.11 52.45 10.29
C THR A 387 13.04 51.61 9.59
N THR A 388 13.46 50.57 8.85
CA THR A 388 12.57 49.64 8.15
C THR A 388 11.68 48.88 9.12
N HIS A 389 12.26 48.36 10.21
CA HIS A 389 11.56 47.67 11.28
C HIS A 389 10.53 48.59 11.96
N ASN A 390 10.90 49.85 12.22
CA ASN A 390 10.02 50.82 12.87
C ASN A 390 8.81 51.16 11.99
N ASN A 391 9.02 51.35 10.69
CA ASN A 391 8.00 51.74 9.73
C ASN A 391 7.13 50.58 9.22
N ALA A 392 7.57 49.34 9.39
CA ALA A 392 6.83 48.17 8.92
C ALA A 392 5.48 48.01 9.63
N LYS A 393 4.44 47.79 8.83
CA LYS A 393 3.06 47.61 9.30
C LYS A 393 2.62 46.15 9.34
N ASN A 394 3.27 45.29 8.55
CA ASN A 394 2.91 43.89 8.37
C ASN A 394 4.04 42.96 8.82
N CYS A 395 3.65 41.78 9.30
CA CYS A 395 4.55 40.70 9.68
C CYS A 395 5.14 40.04 8.43
N HIS A 396 6.47 39.87 8.36
CA HIS A 396 7.12 39.26 7.19
C HIS A 396 6.87 37.74 7.06
N ILE A 397 6.35 37.09 8.11
CA ILE A 397 6.10 35.64 8.15
C ILE A 397 4.69 35.31 7.68
N CYS A 398 3.69 36.06 8.13
CA CYS A 398 2.28 35.76 7.86
C CYS A 398 1.55 36.85 7.06
N ASP A 399 2.25 37.93 6.69
CA ASP A 399 1.75 39.09 5.94
C ASP A 399 0.59 39.87 6.60
N LYS A 400 0.26 39.57 7.86
CA LYS A 400 -0.81 40.26 8.61
C LYS A 400 -0.30 41.51 9.34
N PRO A 401 -1.17 42.50 9.63
CA PRO A 401 -0.80 43.70 10.38
C PRO A 401 -0.25 43.40 11.78
N LEU A 402 0.78 44.15 12.22
CA LEU A 402 1.50 43.91 13.49
C LEU A 402 0.77 44.43 14.74
N LEU A 403 -0.19 45.36 14.61
CA LEU A 403 -1.11 45.84 15.66
C LEU A 403 -0.54 46.02 17.10
N GLY A 404 0.76 46.31 17.25
CA GLY A 404 1.45 46.48 18.54
C GLY A 404 2.22 45.27 19.07
N ASP A 405 2.03 44.07 18.51
CA ASP A 405 2.84 42.88 18.78
C ASP A 405 3.95 42.76 17.73
N LYS A 406 5.00 43.60 17.87
CA LYS A 406 6.12 43.66 16.93
C LYS A 406 7.41 43.24 17.59
N VAL A 407 7.98 42.13 17.11
CA VAL A 407 9.30 41.62 17.49
C VAL A 407 10.21 41.55 16.26
N ALA A 408 11.53 41.52 16.49
CA ALA A 408 12.52 41.34 15.44
C ALA A 408 12.84 39.85 15.28
N ASP A 409 12.51 39.27 14.13
CA ASP A 409 12.96 37.92 13.74
C ASP A 409 14.39 38.01 13.19
N HIS A 410 15.19 36.99 13.51
CA HIS A 410 16.57 36.89 13.05
C HIS A 410 16.98 35.45 12.77
N CYS A 411 17.99 35.30 11.93
CA CYS A 411 18.56 34.00 11.65
C CYS A 411 19.39 33.50 12.85
N HIS A 412 19.02 32.37 13.43
CA HIS A 412 19.76 31.76 14.55
C HIS A 412 21.14 31.18 14.16
N ILE A 413 21.52 31.19 12.87
CA ILE A 413 22.83 30.73 12.40
C ILE A 413 23.76 31.90 12.08
N THR A 414 23.27 32.92 11.38
CA THR A 414 24.07 34.08 10.97
C THR A 414 23.95 35.27 11.93
N GLY A 415 22.88 35.34 12.72
CA GLY A 415 22.53 36.49 13.56
C GLY A 415 21.82 37.61 12.80
N ASN A 416 21.68 37.49 11.47
CA ASN A 416 21.15 38.57 10.63
C ASN A 416 19.66 38.76 10.85
N TYR A 417 19.24 40.02 10.86
CA TYR A 417 17.84 40.42 10.92
C TYR A 417 17.10 39.97 9.64
N ARG A 418 15.89 39.44 9.81
CA ARG A 418 15.05 38.96 8.69
C ARG A 418 13.86 39.86 8.46
N GLY A 419 13.23 40.30 9.54
CA GLY A 419 12.05 41.15 9.41
C GLY A 419 11.28 41.34 10.71
N PRO A 420 10.26 42.21 10.68
CA PRO A 420 9.36 42.43 11.81
C PRO A 420 8.28 41.35 11.80
N ALA A 421 8.07 40.71 12.94
CA ALA A 421 7.13 39.59 13.08
C ALA A 421 6.23 39.76 14.31
N HIS A 422 5.11 39.03 14.34
CA HIS A 422 4.36 38.81 15.58
C HIS A 422 5.18 37.95 16.54
N SER A 423 5.00 38.13 17.85
CA SER A 423 5.69 37.33 18.86
C SER A 423 5.43 35.83 18.66
N LEU A 424 4.17 35.45 18.40
CA LEU A 424 3.80 34.06 18.16
C LEU A 424 4.36 33.51 16.83
N CYS A 425 4.39 34.32 15.77
CA CYS A 425 4.99 33.91 14.49
C CYS A 425 6.48 33.64 14.68
N ASN A 426 7.20 34.56 15.32
CA ASN A 426 8.63 34.46 15.60
C ASN A 426 8.97 33.20 16.42
N ILE A 427 8.23 32.94 17.50
CA ILE A 427 8.46 31.75 18.35
C ILE A 427 8.27 30.45 17.57
N ASN A 428 7.33 30.41 16.62
CA ASN A 428 7.03 29.19 15.84
C ASN A 428 7.89 29.04 14.59
N TYR A 429 8.54 30.12 14.12
CA TYR A 429 9.38 30.13 12.92
C TYR A 429 10.78 29.62 13.25
N LYS A 430 10.89 28.31 13.48
CA LYS A 430 12.13 27.64 13.92
C LYS A 430 12.82 26.92 12.79
N ILE A 431 14.14 26.83 12.90
CA ILE A 431 14.96 25.96 12.06
C ILE A 431 14.53 24.51 12.31
N PRO A 432 14.27 23.71 11.25
CA PRO A 432 13.95 22.30 11.41
C PRO A 432 15.06 21.52 12.13
N ASN A 433 14.66 20.52 12.91
CA ASN A 433 15.58 19.66 13.68
C ASN A 433 16.08 18.45 12.88
N PHE A 434 16.03 18.51 11.56
CA PHE A 434 16.46 17.44 10.67
C PHE A 434 17.24 17.99 9.48
N ILE A 435 18.06 17.15 8.86
CA ILE A 435 18.79 17.47 7.63
C ILE A 435 18.21 16.57 6.51
N PRO A 436 17.58 17.14 5.48
CA PRO A 436 17.03 16.37 4.38
C PRO A 436 18.14 15.80 3.50
N VAL A 437 18.04 14.50 3.19
CA VAL A 437 18.83 13.82 2.17
C VAL A 437 17.93 13.52 0.97
N ILE A 438 18.27 14.09 -0.18
CA ILE A 438 17.50 13.99 -1.42
C ILE A 438 18.25 13.10 -2.40
N MET A 439 17.54 12.12 -2.95
CA MET A 439 18.07 11.17 -3.93
C MET A 439 17.06 11.00 -5.07
N HIS A 440 17.52 11.00 -6.31
CA HIS A 440 16.66 11.03 -7.49
C HIS A 440 15.90 9.71 -7.74
N ASN A 441 16.48 8.56 -7.41
CA ASN A 441 15.88 7.24 -7.66
C ASN A 441 15.70 6.38 -6.40
N LEU A 442 15.57 7.03 -5.23
CA LEU A 442 15.45 6.35 -3.94
C LEU A 442 14.36 5.29 -3.92
N ARG A 443 13.19 5.62 -4.49
CA ARG A 443 12.01 4.74 -4.51
C ARG A 443 12.25 3.45 -5.29
N ASN A 444 12.76 3.55 -6.51
CA ASN A 444 12.75 2.42 -7.43
C ASN A 444 14.04 1.61 -7.36
N TYR A 445 15.14 2.23 -6.92
CA TYR A 445 16.45 1.62 -6.91
C TYR A 445 17.18 1.95 -5.60
N ASP A 446 17.78 3.12 -5.44
CA ASP A 446 18.86 3.34 -4.45
C ASP A 446 18.58 2.92 -3.01
N SER A 447 17.32 2.96 -2.54
CA SER A 447 16.97 2.54 -1.17
C SER A 447 17.44 1.11 -0.84
N HIS A 448 17.33 0.15 -1.77
CA HIS A 448 17.71 -1.24 -1.48
C HIS A 448 19.22 -1.41 -1.21
N LEU A 449 20.04 -0.45 -1.65
CA LEU A 449 21.50 -0.48 -1.54
C LEU A 449 21.98 -0.26 -0.10
N PHE A 450 21.36 0.66 0.62
CA PHE A 450 21.84 1.08 1.94
C PHE A 450 20.82 0.93 3.07
N LEU A 451 19.54 0.67 2.79
CA LEU A 451 18.49 0.62 3.82
C LEU A 451 18.78 -0.41 4.91
N LYS A 452 19.37 -1.57 4.56
CA LYS A 452 19.80 -2.56 5.56
C LYS A 452 20.80 -1.97 6.55
N ASN A 453 21.75 -1.17 6.06
CA ASN A 453 22.77 -0.52 6.88
C ASN A 453 22.23 0.67 7.66
N LEU A 454 21.22 1.37 7.14
CA LEU A 454 20.48 2.40 7.87
C LEU A 454 19.84 1.81 9.15
N CYS A 455 19.36 0.57 9.10
CA CYS A 455 18.68 -0.14 10.19
C CYS A 455 19.58 -0.85 11.21
N LEU A 456 20.91 -0.89 11.02
CA LEU A 456 21.79 -1.78 11.82
C LEU A 456 21.83 -1.44 13.32
N ASN A 457 21.63 -0.18 13.69
CA ASN A 457 21.83 0.29 15.07
C ASN A 457 20.60 0.11 15.99
N LYS A 458 19.58 -0.67 15.59
CA LYS A 458 18.30 -0.86 16.33
C LYS A 458 17.54 0.45 16.64
N GLU A 459 17.88 1.53 15.97
CA GLU A 459 17.17 2.82 16.10
C GLU A 459 15.81 2.76 15.40
N GLN A 460 14.83 3.51 15.91
CA GLN A 460 13.50 3.57 15.31
C GLN A 460 13.56 4.34 13.98
N ILE A 461 13.20 3.66 12.90
CA ILE A 461 13.03 4.27 11.58
C ILE A 461 11.54 4.49 11.34
N SER A 462 11.19 5.74 11.03
CA SER A 462 9.86 6.13 10.57
C SER A 462 9.83 6.09 9.04
N VAL A 463 8.76 5.54 8.48
CA VAL A 463 8.58 5.44 7.02
C VAL A 463 7.26 6.08 6.66
N ILE A 464 7.30 7.03 5.73
CA ILE A 464 6.09 7.52 5.07
C ILE A 464 5.93 6.68 3.80
N PRO A 465 4.94 5.76 3.76
CA PRO A 465 4.74 4.87 2.62
C PRO A 465 4.26 5.65 1.39
N GLN A 466 4.42 5.02 0.22
CA GLN A 466 4.15 5.61 -1.08
C GLN A 466 2.83 6.38 -1.14
N ASN A 467 2.90 7.67 -1.52
CA ASN A 467 1.73 8.46 -1.87
C ASN A 467 1.39 8.33 -3.38
N LYS A 468 0.28 8.95 -3.83
CA LYS A 468 -0.12 8.96 -5.25
C LYS A 468 0.95 9.56 -6.18
N GLU A 469 1.85 10.38 -5.65
CA GLU A 469 2.93 11.06 -6.36
C GLU A 469 4.25 10.28 -6.38
N LYS A 470 4.26 9.02 -5.89
CA LYS A 470 5.44 8.13 -5.88
C LYS A 470 6.61 8.63 -5.03
N TYR A 471 6.37 9.47 -4.02
CA TYR A 471 7.40 9.80 -3.02
C TYR A 471 7.48 8.74 -1.92
N ILE A 472 8.69 8.45 -1.47
CA ILE A 472 8.98 7.65 -0.28
C ILE A 472 9.93 8.46 0.62
N SER A 473 9.76 8.37 1.93
CA SER A 473 10.64 9.02 2.90
C SER A 473 10.97 8.07 4.04
N PHE A 474 12.25 8.07 4.42
CA PHE A 474 12.78 7.37 5.57
C PHE A 474 13.31 8.41 6.56
N GLU A 475 12.97 8.25 7.83
CA GLU A 475 13.42 9.11 8.91
C GLU A 475 14.20 8.26 9.91
N LYS A 476 15.45 8.66 10.18
CA LYS A 476 16.32 8.05 11.17
C LYS A 476 16.66 9.08 12.24
N ASN A 477 16.35 8.75 13.48
CA ASN A 477 16.70 9.56 14.64
C ASN A 477 17.95 8.98 15.29
N PHE A 478 18.97 9.80 15.49
CA PHE A 478 20.20 9.44 16.21
C PHE A 478 20.54 10.54 17.23
N HIS A 479 21.28 10.16 18.27
CA HIS A 479 21.56 11.05 19.40
C HIS A 479 22.70 12.03 19.07
N VAL A 480 22.45 13.34 19.25
CA VAL A 480 23.45 14.41 18.98
C VAL A 480 23.88 15.19 20.22
N ASP A 481 23.01 15.35 21.21
CA ASP A 481 23.29 16.03 22.48
C ASP A 481 22.19 15.77 23.52
N ASN A 482 22.47 16.10 24.78
CA ASN A 482 21.48 16.14 25.86
C ASN A 482 20.99 17.57 26.07
N TYR A 483 19.68 17.80 25.94
CA TYR A 483 19.07 19.08 26.28
C TYR A 483 18.45 19.03 27.67
N PHE A 484 18.88 19.94 28.55
CA PHE A 484 18.25 20.14 29.85
C PHE A 484 17.22 21.26 29.74
N ASP A 485 15.94 20.89 29.78
CA ASP A 485 14.87 21.87 29.84
C ASP A 485 14.89 22.58 31.20
N ARG A 486 15.20 23.88 31.20
CA ARG A 486 15.21 24.70 32.42
C ARG A 486 13.80 24.87 33.01
N HIS A 487 12.74 24.48 32.30
CA HIS A 487 11.36 24.55 32.77
C HIS A 487 10.85 23.25 33.41
N THR A 488 11.60 22.15 33.35
CA THR A 488 11.26 20.88 34.04
C THR A 488 12.12 20.68 35.29
N ARG A 489 12.16 21.69 36.17
CA ARG A 489 12.53 21.47 37.58
C ARG A 489 11.24 21.36 38.39
N ASN A 490 10.81 20.13 38.61
CA ASN A 490 10.13 19.70 39.81
C ASN A 490 10.81 18.43 40.31
#